data_AF-A0A1B7V7F2-F1
#
_entry.id   AF-A0A1B7V7F2-F1
#
_cell.length_a   1.000
_cell.length_b   1.000
_cell.length_c   1.000
_cell.angle_alpha   90.00
_cell.angle_beta   90.00
_cell.angle_gamma   90.00
#
_symmetry.space_group_name_H-M   'P 1'
#
loop_
_entity.id
_entity.type
_entity.pdbx_description
1 polymer ?
#
loop_
_entity_poly.entity_id
_entity_poly.type
_entity_poly.pdbx_seq_one_letter_code
_entity_poly.pdbx_strand_id
1 'polypeptide(L)'
;MRKFIKSFLELTSDKSFMHMIEVIEVIVAKLLSLLMVIVILATLGDLAIFIFNEILSPQEGSFSKTLFQTFGLFLNVLIALEILENITGYLKKQVLQVELVIVTSLIAIARKIIILDVKVTEGIEIIGLGIAILSLSISYLIIRSSNSQKGN
;
A
#
# COMPACT_ATOMS: atom_id res chain seq x y z
N MET A 1 53.37 5.21 -9.56
CA MET A 1 52.07 5.71 -10.06
C MET A 1 50.92 4.69 -10.05
N ARG A 2 51.11 3.39 -10.28
CA ARG A 2 49.99 2.39 -10.30
C ARG A 2 49.33 2.07 -8.95
N LYS A 3 49.99 2.29 -7.81
CA LYS A 3 49.42 2.04 -6.46
C LYS A 3 48.44 3.13 -5.98
N PHE A 4 48.67 4.39 -6.37
CA PHE A 4 47.80 5.51 -6.00
C PHE A 4 46.43 5.45 -6.72
N ILE A 5 46.40 4.98 -7.95
CA ILE A 5 45.15 4.79 -8.71
C ILE A 5 44.31 3.65 -8.13
N LYS A 6 44.94 2.54 -7.69
CA LYS A 6 44.23 1.44 -7.01
C LYS A 6 43.63 1.86 -5.67
N SER A 7 44.30 2.72 -4.91
CA SER A 7 43.78 3.20 -3.63
C SER A 7 42.65 4.24 -3.80
N PHE A 8 42.67 5.02 -4.88
CA PHE A 8 41.53 5.88 -5.25
C PHE A 8 40.31 5.08 -5.77
N LEU A 9 40.55 3.94 -6.43
CA LEU A 9 39.52 2.97 -6.80
C LEU A 9 39.00 2.12 -5.63
N GLU A 10 39.69 2.08 -4.49
CA GLU A 10 39.20 1.46 -3.25
C GLU A 10 38.36 2.41 -2.38
N LEU A 11 38.42 3.73 -2.62
CA LEU A 11 37.53 4.73 -2.01
C LEU A 11 36.13 4.78 -2.64
N THR A 12 35.95 4.20 -3.82
CA THR A 12 34.63 3.85 -4.39
C THR A 12 34.19 2.45 -3.95
N SER A 13 34.56 2.04 -2.73
CA SER A 13 34.19 0.75 -2.15
C SER A 13 32.67 0.59 -2.18
N ASP A 14 32.17 -0.26 -3.06
CA ASP A 14 30.74 -0.60 -3.19
C ASP A 14 30.12 -0.86 -1.82
N LYS A 15 30.88 -1.40 -0.85
CA LYS A 15 30.41 -1.66 0.51
C LYS A 15 30.07 -0.40 1.32
N SER A 16 30.90 0.64 1.28
CA SER A 16 30.61 1.90 1.99
C SER A 16 29.45 2.65 1.33
N PHE A 17 29.39 2.63 0.00
CA PHE A 17 28.27 3.22 -0.73
C PHE A 17 26.95 2.51 -0.40
N MET A 18 26.92 1.18 -0.44
CA MET A 18 25.74 0.40 -0.10
C MET A 18 25.29 0.62 1.35
N HIS A 19 26.23 0.72 2.30
CA HIS A 19 25.89 1.00 3.70
C HIS A 19 25.26 2.39 3.89
N MET A 20 25.76 3.40 3.16
CA MET A 20 25.17 4.74 3.18
C MET A 20 23.74 4.74 2.61
N ILE A 21 23.50 4.00 1.51
CA ILE A 21 22.17 3.85 0.93
C ILE A 21 21.20 3.20 1.92
N GLU A 22 21.61 2.10 2.57
CA GLU A 22 20.78 1.41 3.56
C GLU A 22 20.39 2.33 4.73
N VAL A 23 21.32 3.13 5.24
CA VAL A 23 21.04 4.12 6.29
C VAL A 23 20.02 5.17 5.81
N ILE A 24 20.17 5.68 4.58
CA ILE A 24 19.23 6.64 4.00
C ILE A 24 17.85 6.00 3.83
N GLU A 25 17.77 4.78 3.33
CA GLU A 25 16.50 4.05 3.16
C GLU A 25 15.77 3.89 4.50
N VAL A 26 16.48 3.55 5.58
CA VAL A 26 15.89 3.45 6.92
C VAL A 26 15.40 4.81 7.43
N ILE A 27 16.16 5.89 7.20
CA ILE A 27 15.75 7.25 7.58
C ILE A 27 14.48 7.66 6.83
N VAL A 28 14.44 7.43 5.51
CA VAL A 28 13.28 7.74 4.66
C VAL A 28 12.07 6.92 5.10
N ALA A 29 12.23 5.62 5.34
CA ALA A 29 11.14 4.76 5.79
C ALA A 29 10.57 5.19 7.16
N LYS A 30 11.42 5.61 8.10
CA LYS A 30 10.98 6.18 9.38
C LYS A 30 10.18 7.46 9.18
N LEU A 31 10.68 8.38 8.35
CA LEU A 31 9.96 9.62 8.05
C LEU A 31 8.61 9.35 7.37
N LEU A 32 8.57 8.45 6.38
CA LEU A 32 7.35 8.01 5.72
C LEU A 32 6.35 7.41 6.71
N SER A 33 6.80 6.57 7.65
CA SER A 33 5.92 5.99 8.67
C SER A 33 5.28 7.05 9.55
N LEU A 34 6.03 8.10 9.95
CA LEU A 34 5.52 9.20 10.76
C LEU A 34 4.48 10.03 9.99
N LEU A 35 4.78 10.37 8.73
CA LEU A 35 3.85 11.08 7.87
C LEU A 35 2.57 10.28 7.65
N MET A 36 2.67 8.95 7.50
CA MET A 36 1.51 8.09 7.32
C MET A 36 0.61 8.06 8.56
N VAL A 37 1.19 8.10 9.78
CA VAL A 37 0.39 8.24 11.02
C VAL A 37 -0.42 9.54 11.01
N ILE A 38 0.16 10.65 10.55
CA ILE A 38 -0.56 11.93 10.43
C ILE A 38 -1.72 11.80 9.43
N VAL A 39 -1.49 11.17 8.27
CA VAL A 39 -2.54 10.91 7.27
C VAL A 39 -3.66 10.04 7.84
N ILE A 40 -3.33 9.00 8.61
CA ILE A 40 -4.33 8.15 9.28
C ILE A 40 -5.19 8.98 10.24
N LEU A 41 -4.57 9.83 11.07
CA LEU A 41 -5.32 10.67 12.01
C LEU A 41 -6.22 11.69 11.30
N ALA A 42 -5.72 12.31 10.22
CA ALA A 42 -6.51 13.24 9.42
C ALA A 42 -7.72 12.56 8.76
N THR A 43 -7.50 11.43 8.08
CA THR A 43 -8.58 10.67 7.42
C THR A 43 -9.60 10.11 8.42
N LEU A 44 -9.16 9.72 9.61
CA LEU A 44 -10.06 9.32 10.69
C LEU A 44 -10.90 10.49 11.22
N GLY A 45 -10.28 11.68 11.32
CA GLY A 45 -10.97 12.92 11.66
C GLY A 45 -12.05 13.29 10.63
N ASP A 46 -11.72 13.23 9.34
CA ASP A 46 -12.66 13.49 8.24
C ASP A 46 -13.84 12.52 8.28
N LEU A 47 -13.58 11.23 8.50
CA LEU A 47 -14.61 10.20 8.66
C LEU A 47 -15.52 10.49 9.87
N ALA A 48 -14.94 10.88 11.01
CA ALA A 48 -15.71 11.19 12.22
C ALA A 48 -16.61 12.42 12.01
N ILE A 49 -16.09 13.48 11.39
CA ILE A 49 -16.85 14.69 11.06
C ILE A 49 -17.98 14.35 10.07
N PHE A 50 -17.69 13.55 9.05
CA PHE A 50 -18.69 13.12 8.07
C PHE A 50 -19.85 12.36 8.74
N ILE A 51 -19.53 11.35 9.57
CA ILE A 51 -20.55 10.57 10.29
C ILE A 51 -21.36 11.46 11.23
N PHE A 52 -20.70 12.37 11.95
CA PHE A 52 -21.37 13.27 12.89
C PHE A 52 -22.36 14.20 12.18
N ASN A 53 -21.95 14.79 11.06
CA ASN A 53 -22.81 15.64 10.24
C ASN A 53 -24.00 14.86 9.68
N GLU A 54 -23.77 13.64 9.19
CA GLU A 54 -24.84 12.80 8.62
C GLU A 54 -25.87 12.36 9.66
N ILE A 55 -25.45 12.10 10.90
CA ILE A 55 -26.36 11.76 12.01
C ILE A 55 -27.22 12.97 12.42
N LEU A 56 -26.62 14.16 12.50
CA LEU A 56 -27.30 15.36 12.99
C LEU A 56 -28.15 16.06 11.92
N SER A 57 -27.76 15.98 10.65
CA SER A 57 -28.43 16.65 9.54
C SER A 57 -28.30 15.80 8.28
N PRO A 58 -29.10 14.73 8.14
CA PRO A 58 -29.06 13.85 6.97
C PRO A 58 -29.30 14.66 5.70
N GLN A 59 -28.35 14.69 4.77
CA GLN A 59 -28.55 15.37 3.48
C GLN A 59 -29.42 14.51 2.55
N GLU A 60 -30.51 15.11 2.06
CA GLU A 60 -31.30 14.76 0.86
C GLU A 60 -31.18 13.30 0.34
N GLY A 61 -32.08 12.43 0.84
CA GLY A 61 -32.94 11.62 -0.04
C GLY A 61 -32.48 10.24 -0.52
N SER A 62 -31.27 9.74 -0.24
CA SER A 62 -30.94 8.33 -0.53
C SER A 62 -29.92 7.75 0.43
N PHE A 63 -30.41 6.98 1.40
CA PHE A 63 -29.60 6.21 2.36
C PHE A 63 -28.49 5.39 1.67
N SER A 64 -28.74 4.84 0.47
CA SER A 64 -27.72 4.11 -0.29
C SER A 64 -26.56 4.98 -0.71
N LYS A 65 -26.78 6.23 -1.17
CA LYS A 65 -25.70 7.10 -1.63
C LYS A 65 -24.80 7.53 -0.46
N THR A 66 -25.40 7.89 0.67
CA THR A 66 -24.69 8.14 1.93
C THR A 66 -23.88 6.92 2.35
N LEU A 67 -24.47 5.71 2.29
CA LEU A 67 -23.79 4.48 2.69
C LEU A 67 -22.55 4.19 1.83
N PHE A 68 -22.66 4.34 0.50
CA PHE A 68 -21.51 4.19 -0.41
C PHE A 68 -20.40 5.21 -0.13
N GLN A 69 -20.76 6.48 0.12
CA GLN A 69 -19.78 7.51 0.48
C GLN A 69 -19.08 7.19 1.81
N THR A 70 -19.84 6.74 2.80
CA THR A 70 -19.31 6.33 4.11
C THR A 70 -18.32 5.18 3.94
N PHE A 71 -18.68 4.14 3.17
CA PHE A 71 -17.76 3.03 2.89
C PHE A 71 -16.49 3.50 2.18
N GLY A 72 -16.58 4.43 1.24
CA GLY A 72 -15.41 5.04 0.62
C GLY A 72 -14.44 5.67 1.63
N LEU A 73 -14.97 6.40 2.62
CA LEU A 73 -14.17 7.00 3.69
C LEU A 73 -13.57 5.97 4.64
N PHE A 74 -14.34 4.95 5.07
CA PHE A 74 -13.80 3.83 5.86
C PHE A 74 -12.67 3.11 5.13
N LEU A 75 -12.87 2.88 3.83
CA LEU A 75 -11.85 2.27 3.00
C LEU A 75 -10.63 3.18 2.98
N ASN A 76 -10.71 4.49 2.70
CA ASN A 76 -9.53 5.37 2.74
C ASN A 76 -8.66 5.21 4.02
N VAL A 77 -9.29 5.08 5.19
CA VAL A 77 -8.58 4.80 6.46
C VAL A 77 -7.85 3.44 6.41
N LEU A 78 -8.52 2.38 5.92
CA LEU A 78 -7.88 1.07 5.75
C LEU A 78 -6.71 1.08 4.76
N ILE A 79 -6.73 1.89 3.69
CA ILE A 79 -5.58 2.04 2.77
C ILE A 79 -4.39 2.63 3.54
N ALA A 80 -4.65 3.67 4.34
CA ALA A 80 -3.58 4.34 5.07
C ALA A 80 -2.93 3.40 6.09
N LEU A 81 -3.73 2.59 6.80
CA LEU A 81 -3.24 1.54 7.70
C LEU A 81 -2.43 0.47 6.95
N GLU A 82 -2.89 0.03 5.79
CA GLU A 82 -2.22 -0.98 4.97
C GLU A 82 -0.86 -0.49 4.44
N ILE A 83 -0.78 0.77 4.01
CA ILE A 83 0.49 1.38 3.60
C ILE A 83 1.44 1.51 4.81
N LEU A 84 0.94 1.89 5.99
CA LEU A 84 1.75 1.92 7.21
C LEU A 84 2.29 0.53 7.57
N GLU A 85 1.49 -0.52 7.41
CA GLU A 85 1.92 -1.90 7.63
C GLU A 85 3.03 -2.32 6.65
N ASN A 86 2.90 -1.95 5.36
CA ASN A 86 3.96 -2.16 4.37
C ASN A 86 5.28 -1.46 4.74
N ILE A 87 5.22 -0.18 5.12
CA ILE A 87 6.39 0.62 5.50
C ILE A 87 7.03 0.05 6.78
N THR A 88 6.23 -0.28 7.80
CA THR A 88 6.75 -0.83 9.05
C THR A 88 7.26 -2.26 8.88
N GLY A 89 6.67 -3.05 7.99
CA GLY A 89 7.17 -4.35 7.58
C GLY A 89 8.55 -4.27 6.95
N TYR A 90 8.79 -3.26 6.10
CA TYR A 90 10.12 -2.95 5.56
C TYR A 90 11.09 -2.56 6.67
N LEU A 91 10.72 -1.69 7.62
CA LEU A 91 11.57 -1.31 8.75
C LEU A 91 11.96 -2.50 9.66
N LYS A 92 11.09 -3.51 9.80
CA LYS A 92 11.33 -4.69 10.65
C LYS A 92 12.25 -5.74 10.03
N LYS A 93 12.12 -6.00 8.73
CA LYS A 93 12.86 -7.08 8.06
C LYS A 93 13.90 -6.57 7.06
N GLN A 94 13.97 -5.26 6.81
CA GLN A 94 14.78 -4.60 5.77
C GLN A 94 14.63 -5.21 4.36
N VAL A 95 13.52 -5.89 4.13
CA VAL A 95 13.15 -6.43 2.83
C VAL A 95 11.69 -6.14 2.55
N LEU A 96 11.39 -5.73 1.33
CA LEU A 96 10.02 -5.64 0.84
C LEU A 96 9.46 -7.06 0.76
N GLN A 97 8.47 -7.35 1.59
CA GLN A 97 7.77 -8.62 1.57
C GLN A 97 6.88 -8.65 0.33
N VAL A 98 7.37 -9.24 -0.76
CA VAL A 98 6.66 -9.30 -2.04
C VAL A 98 5.26 -9.91 -1.89
N GLU A 99 5.12 -10.88 -1.00
CA GLU A 99 3.83 -11.47 -0.63
C GLU A 99 2.85 -10.43 -0.05
N LEU A 100 3.31 -9.58 0.87
CA LEU A 100 2.51 -8.50 1.45
C LEU A 100 2.11 -7.48 0.38
N VAL A 101 3.03 -7.11 -0.53
CA VAL A 101 2.74 -6.16 -1.62
C VAL A 101 1.64 -6.69 -2.56
N ILE A 102 1.63 -7.99 -2.84
CA ILE A 102 0.60 -8.59 -3.70
C ILE A 102 -0.74 -8.70 -2.97
N VAL A 103 -0.73 -9.08 -1.69
CA VAL A 103 -1.95 -9.13 -0.88
C VAL A 103 -2.58 -7.74 -0.77
N THR A 104 -1.77 -6.71 -0.52
CA THR A 104 -2.23 -5.31 -0.48
C THR A 104 -2.77 -4.84 -1.83
N SER A 105 -2.13 -5.22 -2.94
CA SER A 105 -2.66 -4.96 -4.29
C SER A 105 -4.03 -5.64 -4.53
N LEU A 106 -4.21 -6.89 -4.08
CA LEU A 106 -5.50 -7.58 -4.17
C LEU A 106 -6.59 -6.88 -3.35
N ILE A 107 -6.27 -6.46 -2.12
CA ILE A 107 -7.19 -5.72 -1.25
C ILE A 107 -7.58 -4.38 -1.89
N ALA A 108 -6.62 -3.66 -2.49
CA ALA A 108 -6.87 -2.40 -3.19
C ALA A 108 -7.86 -2.56 -4.36
N ILE A 109 -7.72 -3.62 -5.17
CA ILE A 109 -8.67 -3.88 -6.25
C ILE A 109 -10.03 -4.34 -5.72
N ALA A 110 -10.06 -5.24 -4.73
CA ALA A 110 -11.30 -5.71 -4.12
C ALA A 110 -12.15 -4.55 -3.58
N ARG A 111 -11.50 -3.58 -2.96
CA ARG A 111 -12.12 -2.34 -2.47
C ARG A 111 -12.73 -1.48 -3.58
N LYS A 112 -12.05 -1.37 -4.73
CA LYS A 112 -12.58 -0.65 -5.90
C LYS A 112 -13.86 -1.32 -6.44
N ILE A 113 -13.96 -2.65 -6.32
CA ILE A 113 -15.16 -3.40 -6.66
C ILE A 113 -16.28 -3.21 -5.63
N ILE A 114 -15.97 -3.17 -4.34
CA ILE A 114 -16.97 -2.98 -3.27
C ILE A 114 -17.72 -1.64 -3.42
N ILE A 115 -17.04 -0.58 -3.85
CA ILE A 115 -17.64 0.77 -4.03
C ILE A 115 -18.23 0.94 -5.44
N LEU A 116 -18.06 -0.02 -6.34
CA LEU A 116 -18.42 0.13 -7.76
C LEU A 116 -19.94 0.23 -7.95
N ASP A 117 -20.39 1.27 -8.65
CA ASP A 117 -21.78 1.37 -9.11
C ASP A 117 -21.92 0.82 -10.53
N VAL A 118 -22.32 -0.45 -10.61
CA VAL A 118 -22.52 -1.19 -11.86
C VAL A 118 -23.55 -0.57 -12.80
N LYS A 119 -24.35 0.40 -12.35
CA LYS A 119 -25.30 1.11 -13.22
C LYS A 119 -24.64 2.17 -14.09
N VAL A 120 -23.48 2.70 -13.67
CA VAL A 120 -22.76 3.78 -14.36
C VAL A 120 -21.39 3.36 -14.86
N THR A 121 -20.87 2.21 -14.42
CA THR A 121 -19.58 1.67 -14.86
C THR A 121 -19.69 0.95 -16.20
N GLU A 122 -18.78 1.26 -17.13
CA GLU A 122 -18.69 0.55 -18.41
C GLU A 122 -18.26 -0.92 -18.23
N GLY A 123 -18.86 -1.83 -18.99
CA GLY A 123 -18.55 -3.27 -18.89
C GLY A 123 -17.07 -3.61 -19.13
N ILE A 124 -16.35 -2.79 -19.91
CA ILE A 124 -14.91 -2.95 -20.15
C ILE A 124 -14.09 -2.74 -18.87
N GLU A 125 -14.50 -1.80 -18.01
CA GLU A 125 -13.82 -1.56 -16.73
C GLU A 125 -13.98 -2.74 -15.78
N ILE A 126 -15.19 -3.32 -15.75
CA ILE A 126 -15.49 -4.51 -14.92
C ILE A 126 -14.65 -5.70 -15.38
N ILE A 127 -14.55 -5.93 -16.69
CA ILE A 127 -13.70 -6.98 -17.25
C ILE A 127 -12.22 -6.73 -16.92
N GLY A 128 -11.75 -5.48 -17.04
CA GLY A 128 -10.39 -5.07 -16.67
C GLY A 128 -10.07 -5.36 -15.19
N LEU A 129 -11.00 -5.04 -14.27
CA LEU A 129 -10.87 -5.38 -12.84
C LEU A 129 -10.80 -6.89 -12.61
N GLY A 130 -11.63 -7.67 -13.32
CA GLY A 130 -11.63 -9.14 -13.25
C GLY A 130 -10.30 -9.74 -13.71
N ILE A 131 -9.76 -9.27 -14.83
CA ILE A 131 -8.45 -9.72 -15.34
C ILE A 131 -7.34 -9.36 -14.35
N ALA A 132 -7.34 -8.14 -13.80
CA ALA A 132 -6.34 -7.72 -12.83
C ALA A 132 -6.35 -8.59 -11.56
N ILE A 133 -7.53 -8.93 -11.03
CA ILE A 133 -7.65 -9.86 -9.89
C ILE A 133 -7.09 -11.24 -10.25
N LEU A 134 -7.42 -11.78 -11.42
CA LEU A 134 -6.92 -13.08 -11.85
C LEU A 134 -5.39 -13.06 -11.97
N SER A 135 -4.81 -12.04 -12.60
CA SER A 135 -3.36 -11.90 -12.73
C SER A 135 -2.65 -11.79 -11.37
N LEU A 136 -3.19 -11.01 -10.43
CA LEU A 136 -2.62 -10.90 -9.08
C LEU A 136 -2.78 -12.20 -8.28
N SER A 137 -3.92 -12.87 -8.41
CA SER A 137 -4.17 -14.16 -7.73
C SER A 137 -3.22 -15.24 -8.22
N ILE A 138 -2.99 -15.32 -9.53
CA ILE A 138 -1.98 -16.22 -10.12
C ILE A 138 -0.58 -15.85 -9.61
N SER A 139 -0.23 -14.57 -9.58
CA SER A 139 1.07 -14.10 -9.05
C SER A 139 1.27 -14.53 -7.59
N TYR A 140 0.23 -14.40 -6.75
CA TYR A 140 0.25 -14.86 -5.37
C TYR A 140 0.45 -16.37 -5.26
N LEU A 141 -0.25 -17.17 -6.07
CA LEU A 141 -0.09 -18.63 -6.08
C LEU A 141 1.34 -19.06 -6.46
N ILE A 142 1.94 -18.42 -7.47
CA ILE A 142 3.32 -18.71 -7.91
C ILE A 142 4.32 -18.40 -6.80
N ILE A 143 4.21 -17.23 -6.17
CA ILE A 143 5.15 -16.82 -5.11
C ILE A 143 5.00 -17.72 -3.88
N ARG A 144 3.76 -18.00 -3.46
CA ARG A 144 3.49 -18.88 -2.32
C ARG A 144 3.99 -20.30 -2.55
N SER A 145 3.76 -20.86 -3.74
CA SER A 145 4.24 -22.21 -4.08
C SER A 145 5.78 -22.28 -4.14
N SER A 146 6.44 -21.26 -4.69
CA SER A 146 7.91 -21.17 -4.69
C SER A 146 8.49 -21.07 -3.28
N ASN A 147 7.85 -20.31 -2.39
CA ASN A 147 8.32 -20.16 -1.01
C ASN A 147 8.10 -21.45 -0.18
N SER A 148 7.02 -22.19 -0.45
CA SER A 148 6.76 -23.50 0.18
C SER A 148 7.77 -24.58 -0.20
N GLN A 149 8.42 -24.49 -1.36
CA GLN A 149 9.45 -25.45 -1.80
C GLN A 149 10.81 -25.24 -1.14
N LYS A 150 11.10 -24.03 -0.64
CA LYS A 150 12.36 -23.72 0.08
C LYS A 150 12.36 -24.21 1.55
N GLY A 151 11.24 -24.72 2.04
CA GLY A 151 11.05 -25.19 3.41
C GLY A 151 11.07 -26.71 3.61
N ASN A 152 11.37 -27.50 2.57
CA ASN A 152 11.53 -28.95 2.62
C ASN A 152 12.95 -29.36 2.20
#